data_AF-A0A0F9E6Q0-F1
#
_entry.id   AF-A0A0F9E6Q0-F1
#
_cell.length_a   1.000
_cell.length_b   1.000
_cell.length_c   1.000
_cell.angle_alpha   90.00
_cell.angle_beta   90.00
_cell.angle_gamma   90.00
#
_symmetry.space_group_name_H-M   'P 1'
#
loop_
_entity.id
_entity.type
_entity.pdbx_description
1 polymer ?
#
loop_
_entity_poly.entity_id
_entity_poly.type
_entity_poly.pdbx_seq_one_letter_code
_entity_poly.pdbx_strand_id
1 'polypeptide(L)' 'MKNKFFKVYFLFTVSTISYIIICAITTRTPEEFYLFLSFGLMVSMFIFCCILTTLSDRDD' A
#
# COMPACT_ATOMS: atom_id res chain seq x y z
N MET A 1 14.61 12.86 -8.31
CA MET A 1 13.19 12.57 -8.00
C MET A 1 12.65 11.27 -8.62
N LYS A 2 12.64 11.09 -9.95
CA LYS A 2 11.96 9.95 -10.64
C LYS A 2 12.32 8.55 -10.10
N ASN A 3 13.61 8.25 -9.89
CA ASN A 3 14.03 6.92 -9.44
C ASN A 3 13.64 6.60 -7.98
N LYS A 4 13.62 7.61 -7.09
CA LYS A 4 13.21 7.42 -5.68
C LYS A 4 11.70 7.19 -5.59
N PHE A 5 10.91 8.02 -6.27
CA PHE A 5 9.46 7.86 -6.36
C PHE A 5 9.08 6.51 -6.98
N PHE A 6 9.73 6.13 -8.09
CA PHE A 6 9.51 4.84 -8.75
C PHE A 6 9.81 3.67 -7.82
N LYS A 7 10.90 3.74 -7.05
CA LYS A 7 11.25 2.67 -6.08
C LYS A 7 10.22 2.53 -4.96
N VAL A 8 9.73 3.64 -4.41
CA VAL A 8 8.69 3.62 -3.37
C VAL A 8 7.37 3.10 -3.93
N TYR A 9 6.96 3.56 -5.11
CA TYR A 9 5.75 3.11 -5.79
C TYR A 9 5.81 1.61 -6.14
N PHE A 10 6.96 1.15 -6.63
CA PHE A 10 7.17 -0.26 -6.95
C PHE A 10 7.07 -1.13 -5.69
N LEU A 11 7.74 -0.73 -4.61
CA LEU A 11 7.68 -1.45 -3.33
C LEU A 11 6.24 -1.50 -2.80
N PHE A 12 5.52 -0.37 -2.87
CA PHE A 12 4.12 -0.27 -2.49
C PHE A 12 3.21 -1.24 -3.27
N THR A 13 3.40 -1.31 -4.59
CA THR A 13 2.63 -2.19 -5.47
C THR A 13 2.87 -3.66 -5.11
N VAL A 14 4.13 -4.06 -4.92
CA VAL A 14 4.48 -5.44 -4.54
C VAL A 14 3.87 -5.81 -3.18
N SER A 15 3.99 -4.93 -2.17
CA SER A 15 3.39 -5.15 -0.85
C SER A 15 1.86 -5.30 -0.93
N THR A 16 1.20 -4.50 -1.76
CA THR A 16 -0.25 -4.56 -1.95
C THR A 16 -0.67 -5.90 -2.57
N ILE A 17 0.03 -6.37 -3.60
CA ILE A 17 -0.25 -7.66 -4.24
C ILE A 17 -0.06 -8.81 -3.24
N SER A 18 1.05 -8.82 -2.47
CA SER A 18 1.28 -9.83 -1.44
C SER A 18 0.17 -9.82 -0.37
N TYR A 19 -0.29 -8.63 0.04
CA TYR A 19 -1.38 -8.50 1.00
C TYR A 19 -2.71 -9.03 0.48
N ILE A 20 -3.04 -8.76 -0.79
CA ILE A 20 -4.26 -9.28 -1.44
C ILE A 20 -4.25 -10.81 -1.43
N ILE A 21 -3.12 -11.43 -1.76
CA ILE A 21 -2.97 -12.89 -1.77
C ILE A 21 -3.16 -13.46 -0.36
N ILE A 22 -2.54 -12.85 0.65
CA ILE A 22 -2.69 -13.28 2.05
C ILE A 22 -4.13 -13.16 2.50
N CYS A 23 -4.80 -12.04 2.18
CA CYS A 23 -6.22 -11.86 2.50
C CYS A 23 -7.05 -12.96 1.85
N ALA A 24 -6.85 -13.24 0.57
CA ALA A 24 -7.60 -14.26 -0.17
C ALA A 24 -7.44 -15.66 0.44
N ILE A 25 -6.27 -15.99 1.00
CA ILE A 25 -6.01 -17.28 1.66
C ILE A 25 -6.61 -17.31 3.09
N THR A 26 -6.58 -16.18 3.80
CA THR A 26 -6.93 -16.12 5.22
C THR A 26 -8.43 -16.01 5.45
N THR A 27 -9.14 -15.30 4.58
CA THR A 27 -10.56 -15.00 4.75
C THR A 27 -11.44 -16.18 4.36
N ARG A 28 -12.51 -16.42 5.12
CA ARG A 28 -13.44 -17.53 4.87
C ARG A 28 -14.69 -17.10 4.13
N THR A 29 -15.06 -15.83 4.24
CA THR A 29 -16.19 -15.24 3.52
C THR A 29 -15.71 -14.09 2.62
N PRO A 30 -16.45 -13.81 1.53
CA PRO A 30 -16.14 -12.67 0.68
C PRO A 30 -16.28 -11.34 1.42
N GLU A 31 -17.18 -11.22 2.41
CA GLU A 31 -17.35 -9.98 3.16
C GLU A 31 -16.12 -9.66 4.02
N GLU A 32 -15.57 -10.67 4.71
CA GLU A 32 -14.31 -10.52 5.45
C GLU A 32 -13.16 -10.13 4.51
N PHE A 33 -13.10 -10.76 3.33
CA PHE A 33 -12.09 -10.43 2.31
C PHE A 33 -12.15 -8.96 1.92
N TYR A 34 -13.33 -8.44 1.57
CA TYR A 34 -13.49 -7.05 1.19
C TYR A 34 -13.22 -6.08 2.33
N LEU A 35 -13.56 -6.45 3.57
CA LEU A 35 -13.31 -5.62 4.75
C LEU A 35 -11.81 -5.50 5.03
N PHE A 36 -11.08 -6.63 5.08
CA PHE A 36 -9.63 -6.62 5.25
C PHE A 36 -8.93 -5.94 4.08
N LEU A 37 -9.34 -6.22 2.85
CA LEU A 37 -8.80 -5.56 1.66
C LEU A 37 -8.95 -4.04 1.74
N SER A 38 -10.15 -3.55 2.05
CA SER A 38 -10.43 -2.12 2.15
C SER A 38 -9.64 -1.46 3.27
N PHE A 39 -9.55 -2.10 4.44
CA PHE A 39 -8.78 -1.61 5.57
C PHE A 39 -7.28 -1.55 5.25
N GLY A 40 -6.71 -2.62 4.69
CA GLY A 40 -5.31 -2.68 4.33
C GLY A 40 -4.93 -1.67 3.25
N LEU A 41 -5.78 -1.47 2.24
CA LEU A 41 -5.59 -0.46 1.21
C LEU A 41 -5.63 0.96 1.78
N MET A 42 -6.55 1.24 2.71
CA MET A 42 -6.63 2.55 3.37
C MET A 42 -5.36 2.88 4.15
N VAL A 43 -4.87 1.95 4.97
CA VAL A 43 -3.62 2.12 5.75
C VAL A 43 -2.42 2.29 4.83
N SER A 44 -2.36 1.47 3.77
CA SER A 44 -1.29 1.52 2.77
C SER A 44 -1.24 2.89 2.09
N MET A 45 -2.39 3.42 1.63
CA MET A 45 -2.47 4.74 1.01
C MET A 45 -2.06 5.87 1.97
N PHE A 46 -2.46 5.78 3.24
CA PHE A 46 -2.05 6.76 4.25
C PHE A 46 -0.52 6.81 4.39
N ILE A 47 0.12 5.65 4.54
CA ILE A 47 1.58 5.56 4.63
C ILE A 47 2.26 6.09 3.35
N PHE A 48 1.73 5.74 2.18
CA PHE A 48 2.26 6.22 0.90
C PHE A 48 2.21 7.75 0.81
N CYS A 49 1.10 8.38 1.19
CA CYS A 49 0.98 9.84 1.25
C CYS A 49 2.00 10.46 2.23
N CYS A 50 2.17 9.91 3.44
CA CYS A 50 3.16 10.39 4.39
C CYS A 50 4.59 10.34 3.82
N ILE A 51 4.94 9.23 3.15
CA ILE A 51 6.25 9.08 2.50
C ILE A 51 6.41 10.10 1.37
N LEU A 52 5.37 10.33 0.57
CA LEU A 52 5.39 11.33 -0.49
C LEU A 52 5.60 12.75 0.05
N THR A 53 4.87 13.15 1.09
CA THR A 53 5.03 14.45 1.73
C THR A 53 6.45 14.62 2.28
N THR A 54 6.99 13.60 2.96
CA THR A 54 8.36 13.62 3.50
C THR A 54 9.42 13.71 2.40
N LEU A 55 9.19 13.06 1.25
CA LEU A 55 10.10 13.15 0.10
C LEU A 55 10.02 14.51 -0.58
N SER A 56 8.84 15.14 -0.60
CA SER A 56 8.63 16.47 -1.17
C SER A 56 9.29 17.56 -0.32
N ASP A 57 9.20 17.47 1.00
CA ASP A 57 9.77 18.43 1.96
C ASP A 57 11.31 18.44 1.97
N ARG A 58 11.95 17.31 1.64
CA ARG A 58 13.42 17.17 1.59
C ARG A 58 14.07 17.67 0.29
N ASP A 59 13.29 18.14 -0.68
CA ASP A 59 13.80 18.68 -1.95
C ASP A 59 13.79 20.23 -1.99
N ASP A 60 13.35 20.91 -0.90
CA ASP A 60 13.54 22.35 -0.64
C ASP A 60 14.76 22.61 0.28
#